data_AF-A0A067SJ71-F1
#
_entry.id   AF-A0A067SJ71-F1
#
_cell.length_a   1.000
_cell.length_b   1.000
_cell.length_c   1.000
_cell.angle_alpha   90.00
_cell.angle_beta   90.00
_cell.angle_gamma   90.00
#
_symmetry.space_group_name_H-M   'P 1'
#
loop_
_entity.id
_entity.type
_entity.pdbx_description
1 polymer ?
#
loop_
_entity_poly.entity_id
_entity_poly.type
_entity_poly.pdbx_seq_one_letter_code
_entity_poly.pdbx_strand_id
1 'polypeptide(L)'
;MDRERYPQHDEINLVRLVRRLEKSVANPDEWKPSSLLQGGEVWLTAQKSLQKVKFARRLVKNIEVNDFEPSPNRIKQLNDTKIKLDRVETFLKDIEQSSKPKSHRPDPLLPTLPVPEPPPISSDAQPSNIELLQDNRVGSLSPPPYTDSKEKSLSPGISTHGLVISPPEPDEISPTLITSALPSLLPSYPPETATTSSFARNFGTIPVPRKIGGTHGSTALQEELSSQLEVMAQQLKRNALHFSSSLEKDKAVVEGAQGKLEGNYDVMQKERLRLRDHRGKSSSTTWMVFGIIVLVLLLFMLMVAVIRFS
;
A
#
# COMPACT_ATOMS: atom_id res chain seq x y z
N MET A 1 -28.29 -2.41 -20.45
CA MET A 1 -28.39 -1.00 -20.94
C MET A 1 -27.90 -0.05 -19.84
N ASP A 2 -26.59 0.12 -19.65
CA ASP A 2 -26.08 0.52 -18.31
C ASP A 2 -25.12 1.72 -18.24
N ARG A 3 -24.69 2.30 -19.37
CA ARG A 3 -23.57 3.25 -19.39
C ARG A 3 -23.91 4.68 -18.94
N GLU A 4 -25.18 5.03 -18.78
CA GLU A 4 -25.61 6.36 -18.33
C GLU A 4 -25.44 6.59 -16.82
N ARG A 5 -25.28 5.53 -16.01
CA ARG A 5 -25.17 5.62 -14.55
C ARG A 5 -23.83 6.21 -14.06
N TYR A 6 -22.73 6.00 -14.78
CA TYR A 6 -21.40 6.44 -14.36
C TYR A 6 -21.23 7.95 -14.13
N PRO A 7 -21.58 8.86 -15.06
CA PRO A 7 -21.43 10.31 -14.82
C PRO A 7 -22.30 10.81 -13.66
N GLN A 8 -23.48 10.22 -13.44
CA GLN A 8 -24.33 10.53 -12.29
C GLN A 8 -23.67 10.09 -10.97
N HIS A 9 -23.02 8.92 -10.94
CA HIS A 9 -22.29 8.46 -9.75
C HIS A 9 -21.09 9.35 -9.41
N ASP A 10 -20.29 9.78 -10.40
CA ASP A 10 -19.18 10.71 -10.16
C ASP A 10 -19.66 12.07 -9.65
N GLU A 11 -20.79 12.60 -10.17
CA GLU A 11 -21.40 13.85 -9.69
C GLU A 11 -21.95 13.75 -8.27
N ILE A 12 -22.72 12.69 -7.96
CA ILE A 12 -23.26 12.44 -6.61
C ILE A 12 -22.11 12.26 -5.60
N ASN A 13 -21.04 11.58 -6.00
CA ASN A 13 -19.85 11.39 -5.17
C ASN A 13 -19.06 12.69 -4.99
N LEU A 14 -18.94 13.52 -6.03
CA LEU A 14 -18.34 14.86 -5.93
C LEU A 14 -19.12 15.71 -4.93
N VAL A 15 -20.42 15.92 -5.12
CA VAL A 15 -21.25 16.76 -4.23
C VAL A 15 -21.18 16.26 -2.77
N ARG A 16 -21.27 14.93 -2.56
CA ARG A 16 -21.14 14.32 -1.23
C ARG A 16 -19.75 14.50 -0.63
N LEU A 17 -18.69 14.48 -1.42
CA LEU A 17 -17.31 14.65 -0.97
C LEU A 17 -16.97 16.12 -0.67
N VAL A 18 -17.38 17.06 -1.53
CA VAL A 18 -17.23 18.50 -1.29
C VAL A 18 -17.93 18.87 0.01
N ARG A 19 -19.20 18.47 0.19
CA ARG A 19 -19.97 18.79 1.40
C ARG A 19 -19.37 18.18 2.68
N ARG A 20 -18.69 17.03 2.59
CA ARG A 20 -17.93 16.45 3.71
C ARG A 20 -16.64 17.23 4.00
N LEU A 21 -15.90 17.64 2.96
CA LEU A 21 -14.68 18.44 3.08
C LEU A 21 -14.97 19.83 3.67
N GLU A 22 -15.99 20.52 3.14
CA GLU A 22 -16.49 21.78 3.67
C GLU A 22 -16.91 21.64 5.14
N LYS A 23 -17.59 20.54 5.52
CA LYS A 23 -17.95 20.31 6.93
C LYS A 23 -16.73 20.10 7.83
N SER A 24 -15.73 19.30 7.42
CA SER A 24 -14.50 19.15 8.23
C SER A 24 -13.71 20.45 8.34
N VAL A 25 -13.62 21.25 7.28
CA VAL A 25 -12.95 22.58 7.32
C VAL A 25 -13.73 23.58 8.18
N ALA A 26 -15.07 23.49 8.22
CA ALA A 26 -15.91 24.35 9.04
C ALA A 26 -15.92 24.00 10.55
N ASN A 27 -15.24 22.92 10.98
CA ASN A 27 -15.04 22.57 12.38
C ASN A 27 -13.68 23.12 12.86
N PRO A 28 -13.56 24.36 13.38
CA PRO A 28 -12.26 24.92 13.73
C PRO A 28 -11.54 24.17 14.85
N ASP A 29 -12.27 23.42 15.68
CA ASP A 29 -11.71 22.66 16.81
C ASP A 29 -11.07 21.32 16.39
N GLU A 30 -11.39 20.80 15.20
CA GLU A 30 -10.74 19.61 14.60
C GLU A 30 -9.28 19.93 14.16
N TRP A 31 -8.96 21.21 14.03
CA TRP A 31 -7.67 21.71 13.51
C TRP A 31 -6.78 22.40 14.54
N LYS A 32 -7.20 22.48 15.81
CA LYS A 32 -6.41 23.07 16.90
C LYS A 32 -5.54 22.01 17.58
N PRO A 33 -4.21 22.09 17.51
CA PRO A 33 -3.34 21.16 18.24
C PRO A 33 -3.39 21.47 19.73
N SER A 34 -4.25 20.76 20.48
CA SER A 34 -4.39 20.97 21.93
C SER A 34 -3.25 20.33 22.74
N SER A 35 -2.39 19.54 22.08
CA SER A 35 -1.13 19.04 22.62
C SER A 35 -0.12 18.75 21.50
N LEU A 36 1.16 18.62 21.85
CA LEU A 36 2.25 18.37 20.89
C LEU A 36 2.10 17.02 20.16
N LEU A 37 1.60 15.98 20.85
CA LEU A 37 1.29 14.67 20.25
C LEU A 37 0.14 14.79 19.22
N GLN A 38 -0.87 15.60 19.54
CA GLN A 38 -2.02 15.84 18.67
C GLN A 38 -1.67 16.71 17.44
N GLY A 39 -0.59 17.50 17.49
CA GLY A 39 -0.07 18.21 16.31
C GLY A 39 0.28 17.27 15.15
N GLY A 40 0.85 16.09 15.45
CA GLY A 40 1.10 15.05 14.45
C GLY A 40 -0.17 14.42 13.87
N GLU A 41 -1.24 14.32 14.69
CA GLU A 41 -2.56 13.87 14.23
C GLU A 41 -3.22 14.91 13.31
N VAL A 42 -3.19 16.19 13.67
CA VAL A 42 -3.69 17.31 12.85
C VAL A 42 -2.95 17.40 11.51
N TRP A 43 -1.63 17.17 11.50
CA TRP A 43 -0.86 17.08 10.26
C TRP A 43 -1.30 15.89 9.38
N LEU A 44 -1.52 14.73 9.98
CA LEU A 44 -1.96 13.52 9.27
C LEU A 44 -3.40 13.65 8.72
N THR A 45 -4.32 14.30 9.46
CA THR A 45 -5.69 14.58 8.97
C THR A 45 -5.70 15.65 7.88
N ALA A 46 -4.81 16.65 7.95
CA ALA A 46 -4.60 17.62 6.87
C ALA A 46 -4.09 16.93 5.60
N GLN A 47 -3.09 16.05 5.70
CA GLN A 47 -2.57 15.29 4.56
C GLN A 47 -3.65 14.36 3.96
N LYS A 48 -4.40 13.66 4.80
CA LYS A 48 -5.51 12.76 4.41
C LYS A 48 -6.68 13.50 3.77
N SER A 49 -6.96 14.73 4.18
CA SER A 49 -7.98 15.58 3.55
C SER A 49 -7.48 16.24 2.26
N LEU A 50 -6.20 16.60 2.17
CA LEU A 50 -5.57 17.04 0.92
C LEU A 50 -5.61 15.95 -0.17
N GLN A 51 -5.45 14.67 0.19
CA GLN A 51 -5.68 13.55 -0.75
C GLN A 51 -7.14 13.48 -1.24
N LYS A 52 -8.13 13.68 -0.35
CA LYS A 52 -9.55 13.77 -0.74
C LYS A 52 -9.81 14.93 -1.70
N VAL A 53 -9.16 16.09 -1.52
CA VAL A 53 -9.26 17.24 -2.45
C VAL A 53 -8.68 16.87 -3.82
N LYS A 54 -7.51 16.21 -3.87
CA LYS A 54 -6.92 15.72 -5.14
C LYS A 54 -7.86 14.73 -5.86
N PHE A 55 -8.52 13.85 -5.13
CA PHE A 55 -9.55 12.96 -5.69
C PHE A 55 -10.80 13.73 -6.17
N ALA A 56 -11.27 14.72 -5.43
CA ALA A 56 -12.38 15.58 -5.85
C ALA A 56 -12.05 16.35 -7.15
N ARG A 57 -10.83 16.88 -7.30
CA ARG A 57 -10.35 17.47 -8.57
C ARG A 57 -10.36 16.47 -9.72
N ARG A 58 -10.09 15.18 -9.46
CA ARG A 58 -10.19 14.11 -10.47
C ARG A 58 -11.64 13.85 -10.87
N LEU A 59 -12.58 13.85 -9.93
CA LEU A 59 -14.02 13.74 -10.24
C LEU A 59 -14.52 14.91 -11.10
N VAL A 60 -14.12 16.16 -10.78
CA VAL A 60 -14.46 17.33 -11.62
C VAL A 60 -13.97 17.11 -13.06
N LYS A 61 -12.70 16.73 -13.25
CA LYS A 61 -12.15 16.44 -14.59
C LYS A 61 -12.84 15.27 -15.30
N ASN A 62 -13.22 14.21 -14.57
CA ASN A 62 -14.01 13.11 -15.15
C ASN A 62 -15.35 13.61 -15.68
N ILE A 63 -16.06 14.45 -14.93
CA ILE A 63 -17.36 14.99 -15.34
C ILE A 63 -17.19 15.89 -16.57
N GLU A 64 -16.22 16.80 -16.56
CA GLU A 64 -15.89 17.68 -17.69
C GLU A 64 -15.54 16.92 -18.99
N VAL A 65 -14.84 15.79 -18.89
CA VAL A 65 -14.46 14.96 -20.07
C VAL A 65 -15.62 14.11 -20.59
N ASN A 66 -16.60 13.75 -19.74
CA ASN A 66 -17.77 12.97 -20.18
C ASN A 66 -18.91 13.86 -20.73
N ASP A 67 -18.96 15.14 -20.37
CA ASP A 67 -20.08 16.04 -20.70
C ASP A 67 -19.83 16.83 -21.99
N PHE A 68 -20.23 16.24 -23.11
CA PHE A 68 -19.94 16.75 -24.46
C PHE A 68 -20.61 18.11 -24.79
N GLU A 69 -21.72 18.44 -24.12
CA GLU A 69 -22.45 19.70 -24.31
C GLU A 69 -22.95 20.22 -22.94
N PRO A 70 -22.07 20.86 -22.14
CA PRO A 70 -22.38 21.20 -20.77
C PRO A 70 -23.33 22.40 -20.67
N SER A 71 -24.51 22.17 -20.11
CA SER A 71 -25.50 23.24 -19.84
C SER A 71 -24.87 24.42 -19.09
N PRO A 72 -25.20 25.69 -19.41
CA PRO A 72 -24.60 26.87 -18.77
C PRO A 72 -24.81 26.90 -17.24
N ASN A 73 -25.87 26.28 -16.74
CA ASN A 73 -26.09 26.13 -15.29
C ASN A 73 -25.14 25.09 -14.66
N ARG A 74 -24.77 24.03 -15.39
CA ARG A 74 -23.80 23.01 -14.94
C ARG A 74 -22.37 23.54 -14.99
N ILE A 75 -22.04 24.36 -16.00
CA ILE A 75 -20.74 25.08 -16.06
C ILE A 75 -20.55 25.95 -14.81
N LYS A 76 -21.60 26.69 -14.39
CA LYS A 76 -21.58 27.49 -13.16
C LYS A 76 -21.33 26.59 -11.94
N GLN A 77 -22.13 25.53 -11.74
CA GLN A 77 -21.97 24.60 -10.62
C GLN A 77 -20.58 23.96 -10.56
N LEU A 78 -20.01 23.54 -11.70
CA LEU A 78 -18.66 23.00 -11.76
C LEU A 78 -17.62 24.05 -11.34
N ASN A 79 -17.74 25.29 -11.80
CA ASN A 79 -16.85 26.38 -11.38
C ASN A 79 -17.02 26.75 -9.90
N ASP A 80 -18.25 26.76 -9.37
CA ASP A 80 -18.51 26.94 -7.94
C ASP A 80 -17.83 25.83 -7.12
N THR A 81 -17.89 24.57 -7.56
CA THR A 81 -17.17 23.47 -6.87
C THR A 81 -15.66 23.58 -6.99
N LYS A 82 -15.09 24.10 -8.09
CA LYS A 82 -13.65 24.40 -8.20
C LYS A 82 -13.24 25.45 -7.16
N ILE A 83 -13.95 26.58 -7.09
CA ILE A 83 -13.67 27.67 -6.14
C ILE A 83 -13.76 27.17 -4.68
N LYS A 84 -14.76 26.34 -4.37
CA LYS A 84 -14.87 25.65 -3.07
C LYS A 84 -13.66 24.75 -2.78
N LEU A 85 -13.23 23.94 -3.76
CA LEU A 85 -12.05 23.09 -3.67
C LEU A 85 -10.76 23.88 -3.49
N ASP A 86 -10.60 25.00 -4.21
CA ASP A 86 -9.43 25.88 -4.12
C ASP A 86 -9.32 26.49 -2.71
N ARG A 87 -10.43 27.00 -2.16
CA ARG A 87 -10.50 27.52 -0.78
C ARG A 87 -10.20 26.45 0.27
N VAL A 88 -10.69 25.23 0.08
CA VAL A 88 -10.39 24.09 0.96
C VAL A 88 -8.91 23.70 0.84
N GLU A 89 -8.33 23.72 -0.37
CA GLU A 89 -6.93 23.36 -0.58
C GLU A 89 -5.96 24.38 0.02
N THR A 90 -6.23 25.68 -0.06
CA THR A 90 -5.38 26.71 0.56
C THR A 90 -5.40 26.61 2.08
N PHE A 91 -6.58 26.43 2.69
CA PHE A 91 -6.72 26.21 4.13
C PHE A 91 -5.99 24.95 4.62
N LEU A 92 -6.13 23.82 3.91
CA LEU A 92 -5.45 22.58 4.28
C LEU A 92 -3.93 22.65 4.08
N LYS A 93 -3.44 23.41 3.08
CA LYS A 93 -2.01 23.68 2.89
C LYS A 93 -1.41 24.59 3.95
N ASP A 94 -2.19 25.53 4.48
CA ASP A 94 -1.80 26.40 5.58
C ASP A 94 -1.66 25.60 6.88
N ILE A 95 -2.68 24.79 7.21
CA ILE A 95 -2.61 23.83 8.33
C ILE A 95 -1.47 22.82 8.15
N GLU A 96 -1.31 22.23 6.96
CA GLU A 96 -0.21 21.30 6.68
C GLU A 96 1.16 21.96 6.91
N GLN A 97 1.31 23.26 6.69
CA GLN A 97 2.54 24.01 6.97
C GLN A 97 2.70 24.35 8.46
N SER A 98 1.63 24.80 9.12
CA SER A 98 1.62 25.14 10.54
C SER A 98 1.86 23.93 11.46
N SER A 99 1.37 22.75 11.07
CA SER A 99 1.41 21.52 11.87
C SER A 99 2.61 20.60 11.62
N LYS A 100 3.57 20.95 10.73
CA LYS A 100 4.67 20.04 10.35
C LYS A 100 5.47 19.58 11.58
N PRO A 101 5.50 18.28 11.92
CA PRO A 101 6.29 17.80 13.04
C PRO A 101 7.78 18.03 12.75
N LYS A 102 8.46 18.79 13.62
CA LYS A 102 9.88 19.08 13.49
C LYS A 102 10.67 17.78 13.68
N SER A 103 11.28 17.28 12.61
CA SER A 103 11.96 15.99 12.60
C SER A 103 13.15 15.98 13.57
N HIS A 104 12.96 15.37 14.74
CA HIS A 104 14.01 15.15 15.72
C HIS A 104 14.72 13.83 15.40
N ARG A 105 15.78 13.88 14.59
CA ARG A 105 16.71 12.75 14.49
C ARG A 105 17.33 12.54 15.88
N PRO A 106 17.25 11.35 16.50
CA PRO A 106 17.96 11.10 17.75
C PRO A 106 19.46 11.20 17.50
N ASP A 107 20.18 11.76 18.48
CA ASP A 107 21.64 11.89 18.38
C ASP A 107 22.30 10.52 18.19
N PRO A 108 23.33 10.41 17.32
CA PRO A 108 23.95 9.12 17.05
C PRO A 108 24.61 8.59 18.33
N LEU A 109 24.22 7.39 18.75
CA LEU A 109 24.78 6.72 19.94
C LEU A 109 26.18 6.10 19.71
N LEU A 110 26.78 6.35 18.54
CA LEU A 110 28.08 5.80 18.15
C LEU A 110 29.28 6.48 18.87
N PRO A 111 29.33 7.82 19.07
CA PRO A 111 30.43 8.47 19.78
C PRO A 111 30.41 8.28 21.30
N THR A 112 29.31 7.76 21.87
CA THR A 112 29.14 7.50 23.31
C THR A 112 29.47 6.06 23.71
N LEU A 113 29.83 5.19 22.77
CA LEU A 113 30.37 3.86 23.07
C LEU A 113 31.88 3.97 23.33
N PRO A 114 32.40 3.48 24.47
CA PRO A 114 33.84 3.46 24.72
C PRO A 114 34.52 2.53 23.71
N VAL A 115 35.59 3.02 23.07
CA VAL A 115 36.42 2.22 22.17
C VAL A 115 37.11 1.11 23.00
N PRO A 116 37.02 -0.17 22.60
CA PRO A 116 37.74 -1.24 23.28
C PRO A 116 39.25 -1.00 23.22
N GLU A 117 39.88 -0.94 24.39
CA GLU A 117 41.33 -0.78 24.50
C GLU A 117 42.03 -2.07 24.03
N PRO A 118 43.03 -2.00 23.11
CA PRO A 118 43.72 -3.19 22.63
C PRO A 118 44.51 -3.85 23.76
N PRO A 119 44.58 -5.20 23.81
CA PRO A 119 45.30 -5.88 24.87
C PRO A 119 46.79 -5.48 24.86
N PRO A 120 47.42 -5.29 26.04
CA PRO A 120 48.82 -4.92 26.12
C PRO A 120 49.68 -6.04 25.53
N ILE A 121 50.39 -5.73 24.44
CA ILE A 121 51.36 -6.64 23.83
C ILE A 121 52.55 -6.71 24.78
N SER A 122 52.72 -7.83 25.47
CA SER A 122 53.84 -8.06 26.38
C SER A 122 55.16 -8.05 25.61
N SER A 123 55.95 -7.00 25.79
CA SER A 123 57.31 -6.91 25.26
C SER A 123 58.25 -7.87 26.00
N ASP A 124 58.50 -9.06 25.44
CA ASP A 124 59.64 -9.88 25.85
C ASP A 124 60.12 -10.85 24.75
N ALA A 125 60.87 -10.32 23.78
CA ALA A 125 61.76 -11.06 22.88
C ALA A 125 62.73 -10.09 22.16
N GLN A 126 64.00 -10.03 22.60
CA GLN A 126 65.06 -9.27 21.89
C GLN A 126 65.68 -10.08 20.72
N PRO A 127 66.44 -9.42 19.80
CA PRO A 127 66.58 -9.90 18.42
C PRO A 127 67.87 -10.70 18.13
N SER A 128 67.92 -11.34 16.96
CA SER A 128 69.16 -11.62 16.22
C SER A 128 68.94 -11.68 14.70
N ASN A 129 69.92 -11.19 13.97
CA ASN A 129 69.90 -10.79 12.56
C ASN A 129 69.60 -11.90 11.54
N ILE A 130 68.84 -11.52 10.50
CA ILE A 130 69.20 -11.60 9.07
C ILE A 130 70.13 -12.75 8.64
N GLU A 131 69.62 -13.63 7.79
CA GLU A 131 70.34 -14.06 6.59
C GLU A 131 69.43 -13.90 5.36
N LEU A 132 70.00 -13.52 4.22
CA LEU A 132 69.28 -13.09 3.02
C LEU A 132 69.64 -13.98 1.84
N LEU A 133 68.68 -14.76 1.35
CA LEU A 133 68.74 -15.36 0.02
C LEU A 133 67.43 -15.13 -0.71
N GLN A 134 67.53 -14.35 -1.78
CA GLN A 134 66.48 -14.04 -2.73
C GLN A 134 66.66 -14.95 -3.95
N ASP A 135 65.65 -15.75 -4.30
CA ASP A 135 65.47 -16.15 -5.70
C ASP A 135 63.98 -16.30 -6.05
N ASN A 136 63.67 -16.04 -7.32
CA ASN A 136 62.34 -16.11 -7.90
C ASN A 136 62.03 -17.51 -8.43
N ARG A 137 60.80 -18.00 -8.22
CA ARG A 137 60.12 -18.75 -9.31
C ARG A 137 58.60 -18.69 -9.27
N VAL A 138 58.04 -18.48 -10.46
CA VAL A 138 56.61 -18.43 -10.74
C VAL A 138 56.07 -19.86 -10.85
N GLY A 139 54.86 -20.12 -10.34
CA GLY A 139 54.28 -21.46 -10.27
C GLY A 139 52.76 -21.48 -10.14
N SER A 140 52.03 -20.76 -11.00
CA SER A 140 50.57 -20.92 -11.13
C SER A 140 50.25 -22.10 -12.05
N LEU A 141 49.41 -23.04 -11.61
CA LEU A 141 48.60 -23.95 -12.43
C LEU A 141 47.54 -24.66 -11.57
N SER A 142 46.59 -25.39 -12.19
CA SER A 142 45.31 -25.79 -11.59
C SER A 142 45.04 -27.34 -11.60
N PRO A 143 43.90 -27.93 -12.05
CA PRO A 143 43.28 -29.11 -11.41
C PRO A 143 43.40 -30.37 -12.32
N PRO A 144 42.53 -31.43 -12.32
CA PRO A 144 41.43 -31.90 -11.42
C PRO A 144 41.83 -33.31 -10.84
N PRO A 145 41.17 -34.51 -10.97
CA PRO A 145 39.79 -34.91 -11.33
C PRO A 145 39.09 -36.01 -10.47
N TYR A 146 37.74 -35.96 -10.49
CA TYR A 146 36.72 -37.02 -10.56
C TYR A 146 37.02 -38.51 -10.26
N THR A 147 36.06 -39.16 -9.59
CA THR A 147 35.58 -40.52 -9.92
C THR A 147 34.04 -40.62 -9.86
N ASP A 148 33.42 -41.24 -10.86
CA ASP A 148 31.99 -41.59 -10.90
C ASP A 148 31.58 -42.67 -9.89
N SER A 149 30.29 -42.75 -9.56
CA SER A 149 29.55 -44.03 -9.45
C SER A 149 28.03 -43.82 -9.48
N LYS A 150 27.29 -44.91 -9.69
CA LYS A 150 25.88 -44.96 -10.13
C LYS A 150 25.10 -46.00 -9.30
N GLU A 151 23.79 -46.10 -9.54
CA GLU A 151 22.83 -47.06 -8.96
C GLU A 151 22.26 -46.74 -7.54
N LYS A 152 21.22 -47.42 -7.02
CA LYS A 152 19.82 -47.68 -7.51
C LYS A 152 19.05 -48.53 -6.45
N SER A 153 17.78 -48.20 -6.17
CA SER A 153 16.87 -48.96 -5.27
C SER A 153 17.22 -48.87 -3.76
N LEU A 154 16.34 -49.12 -2.76
CA LEU A 154 14.95 -49.63 -2.70
C LEU A 154 14.00 -48.68 -1.91
N SER A 155 12.68 -48.94 -1.96
CA SER A 155 11.60 -48.33 -1.15
C SER A 155 11.24 -49.22 0.08
N PRO A 156 10.41 -48.78 1.09
CA PRO A 156 8.96 -48.49 0.95
C PRO A 156 8.49 -47.22 1.74
N GLY A 157 7.22 -46.77 1.72
CA GLY A 157 6.05 -47.20 0.95
C GLY A 157 4.76 -47.39 1.79
N ILE A 158 4.05 -46.32 2.18
CA ILE A 158 2.72 -46.40 2.84
C ILE A 158 1.74 -45.33 2.30
N SER A 159 0.59 -45.82 1.80
CA SER A 159 -0.74 -45.19 1.63
C SER A 159 -0.88 -43.71 1.21
N THR A 160 -1.35 -43.49 -0.02
CA THR A 160 -1.99 -42.25 -0.48
C THR A 160 -3.45 -42.50 -0.85
N HIS A 161 -4.40 -42.31 0.08
CA HIS A 161 -5.82 -42.35 -0.21
C HIS A 161 -6.60 -41.31 0.61
N GLY A 162 -7.48 -40.56 -0.07
CA GLY A 162 -8.52 -39.75 0.58
C GLY A 162 -8.21 -38.27 0.79
N LEU A 163 -8.02 -37.49 -0.29
CA LEU A 163 -8.36 -36.06 -0.33
C LEU A 163 -8.43 -35.50 -1.77
N VAL A 164 -9.13 -36.20 -2.67
CA VAL A 164 -9.56 -35.63 -3.95
C VAL A 164 -10.89 -34.91 -3.71
N ILE A 165 -10.86 -33.58 -3.71
CA ILE A 165 -12.06 -32.74 -3.77
C ILE A 165 -12.03 -32.03 -5.12
N SER A 166 -12.97 -32.41 -6.00
CA SER A 166 -13.16 -31.75 -7.30
C SER A 166 -13.65 -30.31 -7.12
N PRO A 167 -13.30 -29.38 -8.03
CA PRO A 167 -13.76 -28.00 -7.95
C PRO A 167 -15.27 -27.92 -8.20
N PRO A 168 -16.03 -27.13 -7.42
CA PRO A 168 -17.43 -26.81 -7.73
C PRO A 168 -17.53 -25.77 -8.84
N GLU A 169 -18.61 -25.84 -9.62
CA GLU A 169 -18.95 -24.85 -10.66
C GLU A 169 -19.59 -23.57 -10.05
N PRO A 170 -19.58 -22.43 -10.77
CA PRO A 170 -19.96 -21.14 -10.20
C PRO A 170 -21.42 -20.77 -10.47
N ASP A 171 -22.28 -20.92 -9.45
CA ASP A 171 -23.54 -20.18 -9.36
C ASP A 171 -23.94 -19.95 -7.89
N GLU A 172 -24.94 -19.07 -7.70
CA GLU A 172 -25.44 -18.52 -6.42
C GLU A 172 -24.53 -17.52 -5.66
N ILE A 173 -25.18 -16.53 -5.03
CA ILE A 173 -24.55 -15.31 -4.47
C ILE A 173 -25.06 -15.07 -3.05
N SER A 174 -24.18 -15.01 -2.05
CA SER A 174 -24.47 -14.41 -0.73
C SER A 174 -23.20 -13.97 0.02
N PRO A 175 -23.16 -12.76 0.65
CA PRO A 175 -21.91 -12.14 1.10
C PRO A 175 -21.63 -12.29 2.61
N THR A 176 -21.41 -13.50 3.13
CA THR A 176 -21.23 -13.76 4.58
C THR A 176 -20.09 -14.73 4.96
N LEU A 177 -19.02 -14.85 4.15
CA LEU A 177 -17.88 -15.75 4.42
C LEU A 177 -16.50 -15.07 4.40
N ILE A 178 -16.35 -13.89 5.03
CA ILE A 178 -15.03 -13.23 5.24
C ILE A 178 -14.68 -13.14 6.74
N THR A 179 -14.80 -14.25 7.48
CA THR A 179 -14.16 -14.50 8.80
C THR A 179 -14.11 -16.03 9.07
N SER A 180 -13.16 -16.77 8.48
CA SER A 180 -12.87 -18.17 8.87
C SER A 180 -11.55 -18.69 8.27
N ALA A 181 -10.41 -18.11 8.66
CA ALA A 181 -9.09 -18.54 8.16
C ALA A 181 -7.92 -18.20 9.11
N LEU A 182 -8.11 -18.37 10.42
CA LEU A 182 -7.03 -18.32 11.41
C LEU A 182 -7.07 -19.61 12.26
N PRO A 183 -6.04 -20.47 12.23
CA PRO A 183 -5.98 -21.65 13.09
C PRO A 183 -5.80 -21.22 14.56
N SER A 184 -6.51 -21.87 15.47
CA SER A 184 -6.50 -21.50 16.89
C SER A 184 -5.18 -21.83 17.59
N LEU A 185 -4.72 -20.90 18.44
CA LEU A 185 -3.75 -21.14 19.52
C LEU A 185 -4.30 -20.65 20.88
N LEU A 186 -5.63 -20.70 21.06
CA LEU A 186 -6.31 -20.35 22.31
C LEU A 186 -7.22 -21.51 22.77
N PRO A 187 -7.03 -22.04 24.00
CA PRO A 187 -8.00 -22.92 24.65
C PRO A 187 -9.36 -22.23 24.85
N SER A 188 -10.43 -23.02 24.89
CA SER A 188 -11.81 -22.53 24.77
C SER A 188 -12.57 -22.46 26.09
N TYR A 189 -13.56 -21.56 26.10
CA TYR A 189 -14.68 -21.37 27.05
C TYR A 189 -14.43 -20.63 28.39
N PRO A 190 -15.25 -19.60 28.69
CA PRO A 190 -15.43 -19.04 30.03
C PRO A 190 -16.60 -19.71 30.77
N PRO A 191 -16.74 -19.42 32.08
CA PRO A 191 -18.00 -18.79 32.52
C PRO A 191 -17.76 -17.48 33.28
N GLU A 192 -18.84 -16.70 33.46
CA GLU A 192 -18.82 -15.41 34.14
C GLU A 192 -18.80 -15.57 35.68
N THR A 193 -17.95 -14.80 36.37
CA THR A 193 -18.43 -13.84 37.40
C THR A 193 -17.30 -12.99 38.02
N ALA A 194 -17.48 -11.67 37.94
CA ALA A 194 -17.20 -10.64 38.96
C ALA A 194 -15.86 -10.58 39.76
N THR A 195 -15.36 -9.33 39.85
CA THR A 195 -14.60 -8.75 40.99
C THR A 195 -13.07 -8.95 41.07
N THR A 196 -12.35 -7.88 40.72
CA THR A 196 -11.06 -7.35 41.24
C THR A 196 -9.95 -8.23 41.85
N SER A 197 -8.71 -7.77 41.65
CA SER A 197 -7.46 -8.02 42.42
C SER A 197 -6.42 -8.98 41.81
N SER A 198 -5.20 -8.91 42.35
CA SER A 198 -3.99 -9.70 42.02
C SER A 198 -3.63 -9.94 40.55
N PHE A 199 -3.29 -8.86 39.82
CA PHE A 199 -2.44 -8.97 38.63
C PHE A 199 -0.98 -9.26 39.06
N ALA A 200 -0.69 -10.49 39.44
CA ALA A 200 0.61 -10.90 39.98
C ALA A 200 1.05 -12.28 39.45
N ARG A 201 2.31 -12.33 38.97
CA ARG A 201 3.05 -13.54 38.54
C ARG A 201 2.48 -14.28 37.32
N ASN A 202 3.03 -13.99 36.15
CA ASN A 202 3.63 -15.01 35.27
C ASN A 202 4.57 -14.42 34.19
N PHE A 203 5.31 -13.37 34.55
CA PHE A 203 6.56 -13.03 33.85
C PHE A 203 7.71 -13.83 34.49
N GLY A 204 8.55 -14.44 33.67
CA GLY A 204 9.73 -15.18 34.12
C GLY A 204 10.67 -14.29 34.95
N THR A 205 11.30 -14.88 35.96
CA THR A 205 12.16 -14.17 36.90
C THR A 205 13.38 -13.56 36.21
N ILE A 206 13.47 -12.24 36.18
CA ILE A 206 14.72 -11.53 35.88
C ILE A 206 15.68 -11.76 37.06
N PRO A 207 16.86 -12.40 36.87
CA PRO A 207 17.80 -12.63 37.96
C PRO A 207 18.52 -11.33 38.31
N VAL A 208 18.11 -10.68 39.41
CA VAL A 208 18.84 -9.52 39.97
C VAL A 208 20.22 -10.00 40.47
N PRO A 209 21.34 -9.42 39.99
CA PRO A 209 22.67 -9.92 40.31
C PRO A 209 23.03 -9.66 41.77
N ARG A 210 22.94 -10.70 42.60
CA ARG A 210 23.45 -10.68 43.98
C ARG A 210 24.98 -10.66 43.93
N LYS A 211 25.58 -9.56 44.38
CA LYS A 211 27.03 -9.30 44.39
C LYS A 211 27.79 -10.35 45.22
N ILE A 212 28.31 -11.37 44.55
CA ILE A 212 29.20 -12.41 45.10
C ILE A 212 30.51 -12.33 44.31
N GLY A 213 31.66 -12.33 45.00
CA GLY A 213 32.97 -12.29 44.35
C GLY A 213 33.29 -13.61 43.65
N GLY A 214 33.58 -13.55 42.36
CA GLY A 214 33.97 -14.72 41.57
C GLY A 214 33.99 -14.41 40.07
N THR A 215 35.19 -14.30 39.49
CA THR A 215 35.48 -13.92 38.09
C THR A 215 35.01 -14.92 37.02
N HIS A 216 34.18 -15.89 37.38
CA HIS A 216 33.80 -17.04 36.55
C HIS A 216 32.28 -17.17 36.33
N GLY A 217 31.45 -16.37 37.03
CA GLY A 217 30.00 -16.39 36.84
C GLY A 217 29.51 -15.54 35.66
N SER A 218 30.27 -14.50 35.29
CA SER A 218 29.93 -13.57 34.22
C SER A 218 30.06 -14.17 32.82
N THR A 219 31.01 -15.09 32.61
CA THR A 219 31.21 -15.77 31.32
C THR A 219 30.04 -16.69 31.00
N ALA A 220 29.54 -17.46 31.97
CA ALA A 220 28.38 -18.35 31.77
C ALA A 220 27.09 -17.59 31.40
N LEU A 221 26.84 -16.42 32.02
CA LEU A 221 25.71 -15.57 31.63
C LEU A 221 25.90 -14.90 30.26
N GLN A 222 27.13 -14.57 29.86
CA GLN A 222 27.42 -14.10 28.50
C GLN A 222 27.21 -15.22 27.48
N GLU A 223 27.58 -16.45 27.81
CA GLU A 223 27.40 -17.64 26.98
C GLU A 223 25.89 -17.94 26.78
N GLU A 224 25.10 -17.94 27.85
CA GLU A 224 23.63 -18.10 27.80
C GLU A 224 22.95 -17.01 26.95
N LEU A 225 23.32 -15.74 27.15
CA LEU A 225 22.79 -14.64 26.35
C LEU A 225 23.22 -14.72 24.88
N SER A 226 24.44 -15.18 24.60
CA SER A 226 24.94 -15.34 23.23
C SER A 226 24.20 -16.47 22.49
N SER A 227 23.95 -17.59 23.19
CA SER A 227 23.12 -18.71 22.71
C SER A 227 21.69 -18.25 22.41
N GLN A 228 21.07 -17.51 23.33
CA GLN A 228 19.71 -17.00 23.13
C GLN A 228 19.63 -15.99 21.96
N LEU A 229 20.67 -15.16 21.78
CA LEU A 229 20.78 -14.24 20.66
C LEU A 229 21.01 -14.99 19.34
N GLU A 230 21.81 -16.07 19.32
CA GLU A 230 21.99 -16.89 18.12
C GLU A 230 20.67 -17.56 17.71
N VAL A 231 19.93 -18.16 18.64
CA VAL A 231 18.61 -18.75 18.36
C VAL A 231 17.64 -17.69 17.80
N MET A 232 17.61 -16.49 18.38
CA MET A 232 16.80 -15.38 17.84
C MET A 232 17.28 -14.93 16.45
N ALA A 233 18.58 -14.89 16.18
CA ALA A 233 19.14 -14.53 14.87
C ALA A 233 18.84 -15.60 13.81
N GLN A 234 18.92 -16.89 14.15
CA GLN A 234 18.51 -18.00 13.29
C GLN A 234 17.00 -17.96 12.99
N GLN A 235 16.17 -17.65 14.00
CA GLN A 235 14.72 -17.46 13.82
C GLN A 235 14.42 -16.25 12.93
N LEU A 236 15.08 -15.11 13.15
CA LEU A 236 14.95 -13.91 12.32
C LEU A 236 15.33 -14.21 10.86
N LYS A 237 16.44 -14.93 10.64
CA LYS A 237 16.88 -15.38 9.31
C LYS A 237 15.85 -16.30 8.64
N ARG A 238 15.26 -17.24 9.38
CA ARG A 238 14.21 -18.13 8.86
C ARG A 238 12.93 -17.36 8.52
N ASN A 239 12.54 -16.39 9.34
CA ASN A 239 11.42 -15.48 9.08
C ASN A 239 11.68 -14.62 7.84
N ALA A 240 12.88 -14.06 7.69
CA ALA A 240 13.27 -13.24 6.53
C ALA A 240 13.22 -14.04 5.22
N LEU A 241 13.73 -15.28 5.21
CA LEU A 241 13.64 -16.20 4.06
C LEU A 241 12.20 -16.59 3.72
N HIS A 242 11.35 -16.78 4.74
CA HIS A 242 9.93 -17.00 4.52
C HIS A 242 9.28 -15.77 3.88
N PHE A 243 9.50 -14.57 4.43
CA PHE A 243 8.95 -13.32 3.91
C PHE A 243 9.44 -13.01 2.49
N SER A 244 10.70 -13.25 2.13
CA SER A 244 11.16 -13.09 0.74
C SER A 244 10.44 -14.05 -0.21
N SER A 245 10.21 -15.31 0.21
CA SER A 245 9.45 -16.29 -0.59
C SER A 245 7.95 -15.98 -0.69
N SER A 246 7.38 -15.24 0.26
CA SER A 246 6.02 -14.71 0.17
C SER A 246 5.98 -13.51 -0.78
N LEU A 247 6.88 -12.53 -0.61
CA LEU A 247 6.96 -11.34 -1.46
C LEU A 247 7.17 -11.67 -2.94
N GLU A 248 7.90 -12.74 -3.27
CA GLU A 248 8.06 -13.22 -4.65
C GLU A 248 6.75 -13.77 -5.24
N LYS A 249 5.95 -14.50 -4.45
CA LYS A 249 4.62 -14.98 -4.85
C LYS A 249 3.62 -13.83 -4.96
N ASP A 250 3.62 -12.93 -3.98
CA ASP A 250 2.76 -11.75 -3.94
C ASP A 250 3.07 -10.83 -5.14
N LYS A 251 4.35 -10.67 -5.50
CA LYS A 251 4.77 -9.98 -6.73
C LYS A 251 4.18 -10.63 -7.97
N ALA A 252 4.28 -11.95 -8.13
CA ALA A 252 3.69 -12.65 -9.29
C ALA A 252 2.16 -12.51 -9.35
N VAL A 253 1.48 -12.48 -8.20
CA VAL A 253 0.03 -12.19 -8.11
C VAL A 253 -0.27 -10.74 -8.51
N VAL A 254 0.55 -9.77 -8.09
CA VAL A 254 0.40 -8.35 -8.44
C VAL A 254 0.64 -8.12 -9.94
N GLU A 255 1.68 -8.73 -10.53
CA GLU A 255 1.96 -8.64 -11.97
C GLU A 255 0.83 -9.30 -12.79
N GLY A 256 0.33 -10.45 -12.36
CA GLY A 256 -0.84 -11.11 -12.96
C GLY A 256 -2.15 -10.32 -12.82
N ALA A 257 -2.32 -9.57 -11.73
CA ALA A 257 -3.44 -8.66 -11.53
C ALA A 257 -3.31 -7.39 -12.39
N GLN A 258 -2.10 -6.85 -12.54
CA GLN A 258 -1.81 -5.70 -13.41
C GLN A 258 -2.10 -6.04 -14.88
N GLY A 259 -1.59 -7.16 -15.40
CA GLY A 259 -1.87 -7.57 -16.78
C GLY A 259 -3.36 -7.79 -17.07
N LYS A 260 -4.13 -8.29 -16.09
CA LYS A 260 -5.60 -8.38 -16.19
C LYS A 260 -6.28 -7.02 -16.16
N LEU A 261 -5.77 -6.07 -15.37
CA LEU A 261 -6.29 -4.70 -15.27
C LEU A 261 -6.03 -3.92 -16.58
N GLU A 262 -4.83 -4.04 -17.16
CA GLU A 262 -4.45 -3.44 -18.44
C GLU A 262 -5.29 -4.02 -19.58
N GLY A 263 -5.40 -5.34 -19.69
CA GLY A 263 -6.26 -5.99 -20.70
C GLY A 263 -7.74 -5.59 -20.57
N ASN A 264 -8.26 -5.44 -19.35
CA ASN A 264 -9.63 -4.96 -19.14
C ASN A 264 -9.79 -3.48 -19.49
N TYR A 265 -8.79 -2.65 -19.19
CA TYR A 265 -8.75 -1.24 -19.53
C TYR A 265 -8.76 -1.02 -21.06
N ASP A 266 -8.00 -1.81 -21.81
CA ASP A 266 -7.94 -1.75 -23.27
C ASP A 266 -9.26 -2.20 -23.93
N VAL A 267 -9.90 -3.24 -23.40
CA VAL A 267 -11.26 -3.63 -23.82
C VAL A 267 -12.25 -2.49 -23.55
N MET A 268 -12.21 -1.89 -22.36
CA MET A 268 -13.07 -0.74 -22.03
C MET A 268 -12.79 0.48 -22.92
N GLN A 269 -11.52 0.80 -23.21
CA GLN A 269 -11.10 1.85 -24.16
C GLN A 269 -11.70 1.59 -25.55
N LYS A 270 -11.49 0.39 -26.10
CA LYS A 270 -11.97 -0.01 -27.43
C LYS A 270 -13.49 0.03 -27.54
N GLU A 271 -14.20 -0.38 -26.49
CA GLU A 271 -15.66 -0.28 -26.44
C GLU A 271 -16.17 1.15 -26.23
N ARG A 272 -15.47 2.00 -25.46
CA ARG A 272 -15.79 3.43 -25.33
C ARG A 272 -15.67 4.14 -26.68
N LEU A 273 -14.59 3.88 -27.42
CA LEU A 273 -14.41 4.39 -28.78
C LEU A 273 -15.51 3.88 -29.72
N ARG A 274 -15.75 2.56 -29.79
CA ARG A 274 -16.81 1.99 -30.61
C ARG A 274 -18.19 2.59 -30.30
N LEU A 275 -18.55 2.79 -29.03
CA LEU A 275 -19.84 3.42 -28.68
C LEU A 275 -19.88 4.92 -28.97
N ARG A 276 -18.76 5.66 -28.84
CA ARG A 276 -18.68 7.06 -29.25
C ARG A 276 -18.95 7.19 -30.76
N ASP A 277 -18.37 6.30 -31.55
CA ASP A 277 -18.50 6.32 -33.01
C ASP A 277 -19.94 5.92 -33.45
N HIS A 278 -20.56 4.93 -32.77
CA HIS A 278 -21.99 4.63 -32.93
C HIS A 278 -22.90 5.79 -32.49
N ARG A 279 -22.56 6.50 -31.40
CA ARG A 279 -23.33 7.67 -30.92
C ARG A 279 -23.30 8.82 -31.93
N GLY A 280 -22.13 9.12 -32.50
CA GLY A 280 -21.98 10.13 -33.56
C GLY A 280 -22.72 9.77 -34.84
N LYS A 281 -22.75 8.48 -35.21
CA LYS A 281 -23.53 8.01 -36.37
C LYS A 281 -25.04 8.13 -36.14
N SER A 282 -25.52 7.91 -34.91
CA SER A 282 -26.93 8.03 -34.55
C SER A 282 -27.40 9.49 -34.45
N SER A 283 -26.58 10.40 -33.92
CA SER A 283 -26.93 11.83 -33.87
C SER A 283 -26.96 12.49 -35.25
N SER A 284 -26.10 12.05 -36.18
CA SER A 284 -26.06 12.57 -37.57
C SER A 284 -27.39 12.41 -38.30
N THR A 285 -28.06 11.25 -38.18
CA THR A 285 -29.39 11.03 -38.78
C THR A 285 -30.46 11.94 -38.17
N THR A 286 -30.44 12.15 -36.85
CA THR A 286 -31.39 13.06 -36.17
C THR A 286 -31.17 14.51 -36.60
N TRP A 287 -29.92 14.94 -36.76
CA TRP A 287 -29.58 16.28 -37.25
C TRP A 287 -30.06 16.50 -38.68
N MET A 288 -29.91 15.51 -39.57
CA MET A 288 -30.42 15.58 -40.94
C MET A 288 -31.94 15.71 -41.00
N VAL A 289 -32.68 14.97 -40.16
CA VAL A 289 -34.14 15.09 -40.06
C VAL A 289 -34.55 16.47 -39.54
N PHE A 290 -33.87 17.01 -38.52
CA PHE A 290 -34.11 18.37 -38.05
C PHE A 290 -33.84 19.43 -39.14
N GLY A 291 -32.79 19.27 -39.95
CA GLY A 291 -32.50 20.14 -41.09
C GLY A 291 -33.64 20.17 -42.12
N ILE A 292 -34.24 19.02 -42.42
CA ILE A 292 -35.40 18.92 -43.33
C ILE A 292 -36.63 19.63 -42.73
N ILE A 293 -36.89 19.46 -41.43
CA ILE A 293 -38.01 20.14 -40.74
C ILE A 293 -37.83 21.66 -40.78
N VAL A 294 -36.61 22.17 -40.51
CA VAL A 294 -36.30 23.60 -40.59
C VAL A 294 -36.44 24.14 -42.02
N LEU A 295 -36.00 23.38 -43.04
CA LEU A 295 -36.18 23.76 -44.45
C LEU A 295 -37.67 23.92 -44.81
N VAL A 296 -38.52 22.97 -44.40
CA VAL A 296 -39.97 23.02 -44.65
C VAL A 296 -40.61 24.21 -43.95
N LEU A 297 -40.21 24.52 -42.70
CA LEU A 297 -40.68 25.70 -41.98
C LEU A 297 -40.24 27.02 -42.65
N LEU A 298 -39.03 27.10 -43.20
CA LEU A 298 -38.55 28.27 -43.95
C LEU A 298 -39.32 28.46 -45.27
N LEU A 299 -39.59 27.38 -46.01
CA LEU A 299 -40.41 27.43 -47.23
C LEU A 299 -41.85 27.85 -46.93
N PHE A 300 -42.44 27.34 -45.84
CA PHE A 300 -43.77 27.75 -45.37
C PHE A 300 -43.80 29.23 -44.98
N MET A 301 -42.82 29.71 -44.21
CA MET A 301 -42.69 31.13 -43.85
C MET A 301 -42.52 32.02 -45.08
N LEU A 302 -41.75 31.60 -46.09
CA LEU A 302 -41.63 32.32 -47.36
C LEU A 302 -42.96 32.36 -48.12
N MET A 303 -43.69 31.25 -48.20
CA MET A 303 -44.99 31.21 -48.88
C MET A 303 -46.03 32.11 -48.18
N VAL A 304 -46.09 32.08 -46.85
CA VAL A 304 -46.94 32.98 -46.06
C VAL A 304 -46.50 34.44 -46.21
N ALA A 305 -45.21 34.72 -46.27
CA ALA A 305 -44.70 36.07 -46.52
C ALA A 305 -45.13 36.57 -47.91
N VAL A 306 -44.98 35.78 -48.97
CA VAL A 306 -45.41 36.14 -50.33
C VAL A 306 -46.91 36.42 -50.38
N ILE A 307 -47.75 35.55 -49.78
CA ILE A 307 -49.21 35.75 -49.72
C ILE A 307 -49.61 37.02 -48.92
N ARG A 308 -48.75 37.49 -48.02
CA ARG A 308 -49.02 38.63 -47.11
C ARG A 308 -48.35 39.94 -47.52
N PHE A 309 -47.46 39.91 -48.53
CA PHE A 309 -46.78 41.07 -49.11
C PHE A 309 -47.14 41.34 -50.57
N SER A 310 -47.87 40.41 -51.21
CA SER A 310 -48.52 40.58 -52.51
C SER A 310 -49.99 40.99 -52.36
#